data_AF-A0A957HEC7-F1
#
_entry.id   AF-A0A957HEC7-F1
#
_cell.length_a   1.000
_cell.length_b   1.000
_cell.length_c   1.000
_cell.angle_alpha   90.00
_cell.angle_beta   90.00
_cell.angle_gamma   90.00
#
_symmetry.space_group_name_H-M   'P 1'
#
loop_
_entity.id
_entity.type
_entity.pdbx_description
1 polymer ?
#
loop_
_entity_poly.entity_id
_entity_poly.type
_entity_poly.pdbx_seq_one_letter_code
_entity_poly.pdbx_strand_id
1 'polypeptide(L)' 'YVDRDGVPMMEDGGTQITFSTDRYKGPGHNAIYTEDDQDYIVYHAYDASQGGVPTLRIDPLEWDDEGWPHVVGMEAASE' A
#
# COMPACT_ATOMS: atom_id res chain seq x y z
N TYR A 1 -10.24 13.82 6.01
CA TYR A 1 -9.49 12.57 5.90
C TYR A 1 -10.13 11.56 6.84
N VAL A 2 -10.81 10.59 6.25
CA VAL A 2 -11.44 9.46 6.94
C VAL A 2 -10.98 8.19 6.25
N ASP A 3 -11.07 7.04 6.92
CA ASP A 3 -10.90 5.74 6.28
C ASP A 3 -12.20 5.24 5.64
N ARG A 4 -12.16 4.00 5.11
CA ARG A 4 -13.28 3.33 4.44
C ARG A 4 -14.51 3.17 5.32
N ASP A 5 -14.33 3.05 6.64
CA ASP A 5 -15.42 2.91 7.61
C ASP A 5 -15.90 4.28 8.14
N GLY A 6 -15.31 5.37 7.66
CA GLY A 6 -15.67 6.75 8.02
C GLY A 6 -15.00 7.25 9.30
N VAL A 7 -14.02 6.53 9.86
CA VAL A 7 -13.31 6.93 11.07
C VAL A 7 -12.30 8.04 10.74
N PRO A 8 -12.28 9.16 11.49
CA PRO A 8 -11.31 10.22 11.27
C PRO A 8 -9.86 9.76 11.48
N MET A 9 -8.92 10.22 10.64
CA MET A 9 -7.49 9.94 10.83
C MET A 9 -6.91 10.48 12.15
N MET A 10 -7.55 11.48 12.76
CA MET A 10 -7.17 12.00 14.08
C MET A 10 -7.67 11.12 15.23
N GLU A 11 -8.50 10.12 14.92
CA GLU A 11 -9.11 9.16 15.85
C GLU A 11 -8.68 7.74 15.48
N ASP A 12 -7.41 7.59 15.09
CA ASP A 12 -6.76 6.32 14.71
C ASP A 12 -7.36 5.62 13.46
N GLY A 13 -8.18 6.32 12.67
CA GLY A 13 -8.70 5.79 11.40
C GLY A 13 -7.62 5.55 10.35
N GLY A 14 -7.78 4.48 9.56
CA GLY A 14 -6.90 4.15 8.44
C GLY A 14 -7.29 2.86 7.71
N THR A 15 -7.40 2.93 6.39
CA THR A 15 -7.59 1.73 5.54
C THR A 15 -6.23 1.18 5.11
N GLN A 16 -5.97 -0.10 5.36
CA GLN A 16 -4.71 -0.75 5.00
C GLN A 16 -4.59 -0.89 3.48
N ILE A 17 -3.51 -0.34 2.91
CA ILE A 17 -3.22 -0.41 1.45
C ILE A 17 -2.10 -1.41 1.13
N THR A 18 -1.02 -1.38 1.91
CA THR A 18 0.14 -2.27 1.74
C THR A 18 0.51 -2.94 3.05
N PHE A 19 0.95 -4.19 3.04
CA PHE A 19 1.36 -4.91 4.24
C PHE A 19 2.63 -5.72 4.01
N SER A 20 3.22 -6.22 5.11
CA SER A 20 4.43 -7.05 5.02
C SER A 20 4.11 -8.40 4.37
N THR A 21 4.90 -8.81 3.39
CA THR A 21 4.88 -10.16 2.80
C THR A 21 5.97 -11.02 3.43
N ASP A 22 6.14 -12.27 3.01
CA ASP A 22 7.25 -13.12 3.47
C ASP A 22 8.62 -12.51 3.14
N ARG A 23 8.77 -11.94 1.93
CA ARG A 23 10.03 -11.36 1.47
C ARG A 23 10.18 -9.88 1.84
N TYR A 24 9.15 -9.06 1.65
CA TYR A 24 9.24 -7.62 1.82
C TYR A 24 8.55 -7.21 3.12
N LYS A 25 9.34 -6.77 4.10
CA LYS A 25 8.88 -6.37 5.44
C LYS A 25 8.83 -4.85 5.55
N GLY A 26 7.92 -4.35 6.39
CA GLY A 26 7.81 -2.92 6.75
C GLY A 26 7.70 -1.98 5.55
N PRO A 27 6.70 -2.16 4.65
CA PRO A 27 6.47 -1.23 3.56
C PRO A 27 6.06 0.15 4.10
N GLY A 28 6.55 1.23 3.49
CA GLY A 28 6.12 2.58 3.90
C GLY A 28 6.81 3.74 3.17
N HIS A 29 6.55 4.95 3.66
CA HIS A 29 7.04 6.23 3.08
C HIS A 29 6.81 6.27 1.57
N ASN A 30 5.55 6.15 1.17
CA ASN A 30 5.18 6.03 -0.23
C ASN A 30 5.02 7.39 -0.93
N ALA A 31 5.05 7.34 -2.25
CA ALA A 31 4.52 8.34 -3.16
C ALA A 31 3.54 7.66 -4.13
N ILE A 32 2.68 8.44 -4.77
CA ILE A 32 1.81 8.00 -5.87
C ILE A 32 2.32 8.61 -7.17
N TYR A 33 2.39 7.79 -8.22
CA TYR A 33 2.80 8.20 -9.57
C TYR A 33 1.75 7.76 -10.58
N THR A 34 1.43 8.62 -11.55
CA THR A 34 0.45 8.34 -12.61
C THR A 34 1.13 8.40 -13.96
N GLU A 35 0.95 7.36 -14.78
CA GLU A 35 1.44 7.27 -16.16
C GLU A 35 0.37 6.58 -17.02
N ASP A 36 -0.01 7.20 -18.14
CA ASP A 36 -1.00 6.68 -19.10
C ASP A 36 -2.28 6.11 -18.45
N ASP A 37 -2.91 6.91 -17.57
CA ASP A 37 -4.13 6.58 -16.80
C ASP A 37 -3.98 5.41 -15.80
N GLN A 38 -2.76 4.92 -15.55
CA GLN A 38 -2.44 3.96 -14.51
C GLN A 38 -1.78 4.65 -13.31
N ASP A 39 -2.31 4.42 -12.13
CA ASP A 39 -1.66 4.82 -10.88
C ASP A 39 -0.71 3.72 -10.38
N TYR A 40 0.37 4.15 -9.74
CA TYR A 40 1.38 3.31 -9.11
C TYR A 40 1.65 3.80 -7.70
N ILE A 41 1.80 2.86 -6.77
CA ILE A 41 2.35 3.16 -5.44
C ILE A 41 3.84 2.87 -5.43
N VAL A 42 4.63 3.87 -5.07
CA VAL A 42 6.10 3.81 -5.00
C VAL A 42 6.51 3.91 -3.55
N TYR A 43 7.21 2.91 -3.00
CA TYR A 43 7.51 2.85 -1.56
C TYR A 43 8.80 2.08 -1.28
N HIS A 44 9.33 2.21 -0.06
CA HIS A 44 10.42 1.35 0.41
C HIS A 44 9.88 0.13 1.15
N ALA A 45 10.57 -1.00 1.06
CA ALA A 45 10.39 -2.14 1.94
C ALA A 45 11.75 -2.82 2.20
N TYR A 46 11.87 -3.54 3.31
CA TYR A 46 13.09 -4.26 3.69
C TYR A 46 13.05 -5.68 3.12
N ASP A 47 14.01 -6.04 2.26
CA ASP A 47 14.08 -7.37 1.64
C ASP A 47 14.71 -8.38 2.62
N ALA A 48 13.86 -9.23 3.23
CA ALA A 48 14.26 -10.26 4.18
C ALA A 48 15.18 -11.33 3.58
N SER A 49 15.11 -11.56 2.26
CA SER A 49 16.03 -12.48 1.57
C SER A 49 17.42 -11.88 1.36
N GLN A 50 17.54 -10.55 1.48
CA GLN A 50 18.76 -9.78 1.29
C GLN A 50 19.20 -9.08 2.57
N GLY A 51 18.99 -9.69 3.73
CA GLY A 51 19.46 -9.16 5.02
C GLY A 51 18.79 -7.85 5.46
N GLY A 52 17.58 -7.57 4.97
CA GLY A 52 16.83 -6.37 5.33
C GLY A 52 17.28 -5.10 4.60
N VAL A 53 17.97 -5.22 3.46
CA VAL A 53 18.33 -4.05 2.66
C VAL A 53 17.05 -3.32 2.19
N PRO A 54 16.93 -1.99 2.42
CA PRO A 54 15.80 -1.22 1.93
C PRO A 54 15.83 -1.18 0.40
N THR A 55 14.75 -1.65 -0.21
CA THR A 55 14.64 -1.80 -1.66
C THR A 55 13.39 -1.07 -2.15
N LEU A 56 13.50 -0.43 -3.31
CA LEU A 56 12.39 0.25 -3.97
C LEU A 56 11.35 -0.78 -4.43
N ARG A 57 10.08 -0.48 -4.17
CA ARG A 57 8.92 -1.21 -4.66
C ARG A 57 8.05 -0.26 -5.47
N ILE A 58 7.55 -0.77 -6.59
CA ILE A 58 6.61 -0.08 -7.47
C ILE A 58 5.59 -1.13 -7.84
N ASP A 59 4.35 -0.93 -7.42
CA ASP A 59 3.25 -1.84 -7.71
C ASP A 59 2.07 -1.04 -8.31
N PRO A 60 1.29 -1.62 -9.24
CA PRO A 60 0.10 -0.97 -9.77
C PRO A 60 -0.94 -0.74 -8.66
N LEU A 61 -1.61 0.40 -8.72
CA LEU A 61 -2.67 0.82 -7.81
C LEU A 61 -3.96 0.98 -8.62
N GLU A 62 -5.03 0.31 -8.18
CA GLU A 62 -6.36 0.42 -8.77
C GLU A 62 -7.34 0.99 -7.75
N TRP A 63 -8.45 1.54 -8.25
CA TRP A 63 -9.51 2.12 -7.45
C TRP A 63 -10.77 1.29 -7.64
N ASP A 64 -11.43 0.91 -6.54
CA ASP A 64 -12.71 0.20 -6.61
C ASP A 64 -13.88 1.14 -6.94
N ASP A 65 -15.08 0.57 -7.12
CA ASP A 65 -16.30 1.32 -7.44
C ASP A 65 -16.70 2.34 -6.36
N GLU A 66 -16.20 2.18 -5.14
CA GLU A 66 -16.42 3.09 -4.01
C GLU A 66 -15.34 4.20 -3.93
N GLY A 67 -14.37 4.18 -4.85
CA GLY A 67 -13.29 5.16 -4.92
C GLY A 67 -12.17 4.94 -3.91
N TRP A 68 -11.94 3.70 -3.47
CA TRP A 68 -10.84 3.35 -2.57
C TRP A 68 -9.69 2.66 -3.32
N PRO A 69 -8.44 3.03 -3.02
CA PRO A 69 -7.30 2.44 -3.68
C PRO A 69 -6.98 1.05 -3.09
N HIS A 70 -6.44 0.16 -3.92
CA HIS A 70 -5.87 -1.12 -3.52
C HIS A 70 -4.71 -1.50 -4.44
N VAL A 71 -3.73 -2.23 -3.93
CA VAL A 71 -2.59 -2.70 -4.73
C VAL A 71 -2.99 -3.97 -5.47
N VAL A 72 -2.77 -3.98 -6.79
CA VAL A 72 -3.13 -5.11 -7.65
C VAL A 72 -2.39 -6.38 -7.20
N GLY A 73 -3.15 -7.42 -6.88
CA GLY A 73 -2.60 -8.71 -6.42
C GLY A 73 -2.12 -8.73 -4.96
N MET A 74 -2.42 -7.70 -4.17
CA MET A 74 -2.18 -7.65 -2.73
C MET A 74 -3.52 -7.51 -1.99
N GLU A 75 -4.11 -8.66 -1.65
CA GLU A 75 -5.34 -8.70 -0.86
C GLU A 75 -5.01 -8.81 0.63
N ALA A 76 -5.60 -7.93 1.45
CA ALA A 76 -5.56 -8.11 2.89
C ALA A 76 -6.21 -9.45 3.24
N ALA A 77 -5.59 -10.22 4.13
CA ALA A 77 -6.23 -11.42 4.64
C ALA A 77 -7.56 -11.03 5.30
N SER A 78 -8.65 -11.69 4.91
CA SER A 78 -9.92 -11.59 5.63
C SER A 78 -9.70 -12.02 7.07
N GLU A 79 -10.03 -11.13 8.02
CA GLU A 79 -10.01 -11.40 9.47
C GLU A 79 -10.94 -12.55 9.87
#